data_AF-A0A1F6PCP7-F1
#
_entry.id   AF-A0A1F6PCP7-F1
#
_cell.length_a   1.000
_cell.length_b   1.000
_cell.length_c   1.000
_cell.angle_alpha   90.00
_cell.angle_beta   90.00
_cell.angle_gamma   90.00
#
_symmetry.space_group_name_H-M   'P 1'
#
loop_
_entity.id
_entity.type
_entity.pdbx_description
1 polymer ?
#
loop_
_entity_poly.entity_id
_entity_poly.type
_entity_poly.pdbx_seq_one_letter_code
_entity_poly.pdbx_strand_id
1 'polypeptide(L)' 'MYLLSPLLTKLFLKINIKIPKLNWIFLTLPIGILVHLLVGKITPMTTNFLNTNSHYFLKIVVLMSLALGLRGIKIIKK' A
#
# COMPACT_ATOMS: atom_id res chain seq x y z
N MET A 1 -3.66 10.28 0.32
CA MET A 1 -3.99 9.25 1.35
C MET A 1 -4.20 9.82 2.75
N TYR A 2 -3.48 10.86 3.20
CA TYR A 2 -3.65 11.45 4.53
C TYR A 2 -5.11 11.82 4.88
N LEU A 3 -5.80 12.57 3.99
CA LEU A 3 -7.20 12.97 4.18
C LEU A 3 -8.20 11.81 4.10
N LEU A 4 -7.87 10.76 3.32
CA LEU A 4 -8.72 9.57 3.16
C LEU A 4 -8.51 8.54 4.27
N SER A 5 -7.38 8.60 4.98
CA SER A 5 -7.02 7.65 6.03
C SER A 5 -8.10 7.48 7.12
N PRO A 6 -8.82 8.51 7.60
CA PRO A 6 -9.85 8.33 8.63
C PRO A 6 -11.06 7.54 8.09
N LEU A 7 -11.43 7.78 6.83
CA LEU A 7 -12.52 7.10 6.15
C LEU A 7 -12.15 5.63 5.90
N LEU A 8 -10.97 5.38 5.36
CA LEU A 8 -10.44 4.03 5.11
C LEU A 8 -10.33 3.21 6.39
N THR A 9 -9.81 3.78 7.48
CA THR A 9 -9.80 3.10 8.78
C THR A 9 -11.21 2.76 9.25
N LYS A 10 -12.19 3.66 9.13
CA LYS A 10 -13.59 3.36 9.48
C LYS A 10 -14.19 2.25 8.62
N LEU A 11 -13.86 2.22 7.33
CA LEU A 11 -14.34 1.19 6.41
C LEU A 11 -13.79 -0.20 6.79
N PHE A 12 -12.48 -0.30 7.02
CA PHE A 12 -11.82 -1.56 7.37
C PHE A 12 -12.19 -2.06 8.77
N LEU A 13 -12.57 -1.16 9.68
CA LEU A 13 -13.13 -1.57 10.98
C LEU A 13 -14.44 -2.36 10.84
N LYS A 14 -15.26 -2.13 9.79
CA LYS A 14 -16.49 -2.90 9.56
C LYS A 14 -16.23 -4.38 9.27
N ILE A 15 -15.06 -4.70 8.72
CA ILE A 15 -14.60 -6.07 8.44
C ILE A 15 -13.64 -6.57 9.53
N ASN A 16 -13.66 -5.94 10.72
CA ASN A 16 -12.83 -6.27 11.88
C ASN A 16 -11.31 -6.12 11.68
N ILE A 17 -10.88 -5.27 10.74
CA ILE A 17 -9.46 -4.98 10.51
C ILE A 17 -9.15 -3.55 10.96
N LYS A 18 -8.30 -3.42 11.98
CA LYS A 18 -7.83 -2.12 12.46
C LYS A 18 -6.51 -1.76 11.79
N ILE A 19 -6.56 -0.79 10.88
CA ILE A 19 -5.39 -0.22 10.21
C ILE A 19 -5.14 1.19 10.76
N PRO A 20 -3.96 1.46 11.38
CA PRO A 20 -3.61 2.80 11.84
C PRO A 20 -3.57 3.81 10.69
N LYS A 21 -3.87 5.09 10.98
CA LYS A 21 -3.91 6.14 9.94
C LYS A 21 -2.57 6.32 9.22
N LEU A 22 -1.46 6.23 9.95
CA LEU A 22 -0.11 6.37 9.40
C LEU A 22 0.24 5.23 8.41
N ASN A 23 -0.21 4.02 8.70
CA ASN A 23 -0.02 2.84 7.86
C ASN A 23 -0.63 3.00 6.47
N TRP A 24 -1.76 3.68 6.36
CA TRP A 24 -2.37 4.00 5.06
C TRP A 24 -1.44 4.81 4.16
N ILE A 25 -0.64 5.71 4.74
CA ILE A 25 0.31 6.53 3.97
C ILE A 25 1.37 5.62 3.34
N PHE A 26 1.94 4.70 4.13
CA PHE A 26 2.91 3.73 3.63
C PHE A 26 2.30 2.75 2.62
N LEU A 27 1.04 2.34 2.81
CA LEU A 27 0.35 1.48 1.84
C LEU A 27 0.02 2.19 0.52
N THR A 28 0.13 3.51 0.42
CA THR A 28 -0.22 4.26 -0.80
C THR A 28 0.59 3.83 -2.01
N LEU A 29 1.91 3.69 -1.86
CA LEU A 29 2.81 3.28 -2.95
C LEU A 29 2.50 1.87 -3.46
N PRO A 30 2.48 0.82 -2.62
CA PRO A 30 2.17 -0.53 -3.07
C PRO A 30 0.73 -0.67 -3.61
N ILE A 31 -0.27 -0.05 -2.96
CA ILE A 31 -1.65 -0.05 -3.48
C ILE A 31 -1.70 0.65 -4.83
N GLY A 32 -1.00 1.78 -4.99
CA GLY A 32 -0.94 2.52 -6.25
C GLY A 32 -0.38 1.66 -7.38
N ILE A 33 0.78 1.02 -7.19
CA ILE A 33 1.38 0.12 -8.18
C ILE A 33 0.40 -1.00 -8.55
N LEU A 34 -0.25 -1.61 -7.54
CA LEU A 34 -1.19 -2.71 -7.73
C LEU A 34 -2.43 -2.27 -8.51
N VAL A 35 -3.01 -1.11 -8.21
CA VAL A 35 -4.15 -0.56 -8.95
C VAL A 35 -3.80 -0.24 -10.39
N HIS A 36 -2.64 0.38 -10.64
CA HIS A 36 -2.19 0.67 -12.02
C HIS A 36 -1.98 -0.60 -12.84
N LEU A 37 -1.48 -1.67 -12.22
CA LEU A 37 -1.36 -2.99 -12.83
C LEU A 37 -2.74 -3.57 -13.18
N LEU A 38 -3.68 -3.55 -12.24
CA LEU A 38 -5.03 -4.11 -12.43
C LEU A 38 -5.86 -3.35 -13.46
N VAL A 39 -5.73 -2.02 -13.50
CA VAL A 39 -6.45 -1.14 -14.44
C VAL A 39 -5.78 -1.15 -15.83
N GLY A 40 -4.57 -1.69 -15.96
CA GLY A 40 -3.80 -1.71 -17.21
C GLY A 40 -3.21 -0.35 -17.60
N LYS A 41 -3.28 0.66 -16.72
CA LYS A 41 -2.66 1.98 -16.92
C LYS A 41 -1.26 1.98 -16.32
N ILE A 42 -0.29 1.51 -17.10
CA ILE A 42 1.10 1.41 -16.67
C ILE A 42 1.73 2.80 -16.59
N THR A 43 2.28 3.14 -15.41
CA THR A 43 3.07 4.35 -15.19
C THR A 43 4.57 4.05 -15.29
N PRO A 44 5.45 5.05 -15.50
CA PRO A 44 6.90 4.83 -15.48
C PRO A 44 7.38 4.14 -14.19
N MET A 45 6.76 4.47 -13.06
CA MET A 45 7.06 3.82 -11.78
C MET A 45 6.65 2.33 -11.78
N THR A 46 5.47 2.00 -12.29
CA THR A 46 5.01 0.60 -12.44
C THR A 46 5.91 -0.18 -13.39
N THR A 47 6.30 0.40 -14.54
CA THR A 47 7.24 -0.22 -15.49
C THR A 47 8.59 -0.52 -14.83
N ASN A 48 9.14 0.46 -14.11
CA ASN A 48 10.42 0.33 -13.44
C ASN A 48 10.36 -0.70 -12.30
N PHE A 49 9.22 -0.83 -11.62
CA PHE A 49 9.01 -1.85 -10.60
C PHE A 49 8.93 -3.26 -11.19
N LEU A 50 8.24 -3.43 -12.34
CA LEU A 50 8.11 -4.72 -13.03
C LEU A 50 9.38 -5.17 -13.74
N ASN A 51 10.27 -4.25 -14.10
CA ASN A 51 11.55 -4.60 -14.74
C ASN A 51 12.39 -5.46 -13.79
N THR A 52 12.60 -6.73 -14.13
CA THR A 52 13.33 -7.70 -13.28
C THR A 52 14.81 -7.38 -13.16
N ASN A 53 15.40 -6.76 -14.19
CA ASN A 53 16.85 -6.64 -14.36
C ASN A 53 17.42 -5.31 -13.83
N SER A 54 16.58 -4.40 -13.34
CA SER A 54 17.00 -3.07 -12.88
C SER A 54 16.12 -2.51 -11.75
N HIS A 55 16.45 -1.30 -11.29
CA HIS A 55 15.69 -0.53 -10.30
C HIS A 55 15.50 -1.19 -8.91
N TYR A 56 16.54 -1.86 -8.41
CA TYR A 56 16.54 -2.48 -7.07
C TYR A 56 16.21 -1.49 -5.95
N PHE A 57 16.69 -0.24 -6.03
CA PHE A 57 16.36 0.79 -5.04
C PHE A 57 14.85 1.04 -4.95
N LEU A 58 14.17 1.19 -6.09
CA LEU A 58 12.72 1.39 -6.12
C LEU A 58 11.99 0.19 -5.51
N LYS A 59 12.40 -1.03 -5.84
CA LYS A 59 11.82 -2.25 -5.26
C LYS A 59 12.00 -2.31 -3.75
N ILE A 60 13.19 -1.99 -3.25
CA ILE A 60 13.49 -1.93 -1.81
C ILE A 60 12.58 -0.90 -1.14
N VAL A 61 12.44 0.30 -1.70
CA VAL A 61 11.54 1.33 -1.16
C VAL A 61 10.10 0.85 -1.13
N VAL A 62 9.60 0.23 -2.20
CA VAL A 62 8.24 -0.30 -2.27
C VAL A 62 8.02 -1.43 -1.26
N LEU A 63 8.98 -2.37 -1.14
CA LEU A 63 8.93 -3.47 -0.17
C LEU A 63 9.01 -2.96 1.27
N MET A 64 9.87 -1.99 1.57
CA MET A 64 9.97 -1.37 2.88
C MET A 64 8.68 -0.61 3.23
N SER A 65 8.11 0.11 2.27
CA SER A 65 6.84 0.80 2.43
C SER A 65 5.69 -0.18 2.69
N LEU A 66 5.66 -1.32 1.98
CA LEU A 66 4.72 -2.40 2.22
C LEU A 66 4.90 -2.98 3.64
N ALA A 67 6.12 -3.30 4.04
CA ALA A 67 6.41 -3.85 5.37
C ALA A 67 5.98 -2.89 6.49
N LEU A 68 6.31 -1.60 6.37
CA LEU A 68 5.89 -0.56 7.33
C LEU A 68 4.38 -0.33 7.33
N GLY A 69 3.75 -0.40 6.15
CA GLY A 69 2.30 -0.28 6.00
C GLY A 69 1.53 -1.43 6.63
N LEU A 70 2.06 -2.65 6.54
CA LEU A 70 1.46 -3.82 7.19
C LEU A 70 1.77 -3.89 8.70
N ARG A 71 2.88 -3.28 9.14
CA ARG A 71 3.32 -3.27 10.55
C ARG A 71 2.34 -2.49 11.44
N GLY A 72 1.49 -3.21 12.17
CA GLY A 72 0.51 -2.62 13.09
C GLY A 72 -0.94 -2.78 12.66
N ILE A 73 -1.20 -3.44 11.51
CA ILE A 73 -2.52 -3.96 11.18
C ILE A 73 -2.88 -5.04 12.20
N LYS A 74 -4.05 -4.90 12.82
CA LYS A 74 -4.57 -5.86 13.81
C LYS A 74 -5.95 -6.36 13.38
N ILE A 75 -6.16 -7.67 13.44
CA ILE A 75 -7.49 -8.27 13.30
C ILE A 75 -8.14 -8.23 14.68
N ILE A 76 -9.27 -7.55 14.78
CA ILE A 76 -10.07 -7.53 16.01
C ILE A 76 -10.89 -8.83 16.01
N LYS A 77 -10.51 -9.80 16.85
CA LYS A 77 -11.42 -10.93 17.14
C LYS A 77 -12.51 -10.41 18.09
N LYS A 78 -13.75 -10.71 17.75
CA LYS A 78 -14.92 -10.41 18.57
C LYS A 78 -14.96 -11.33 19.78
#